data_AF-A0A1Z9AR71-F1
#
_entry.id   AF-A0A1Z9AR71-F1
#
_cell.length_a   1.000
_cell.length_b   1.000
_cell.length_c   1.000
_cell.angle_alpha   90.00
_cell.angle_beta   90.00
_cell.angle_gamma   90.00
#
_symmetry.space_group_name_H-M   'P 1'
#
loop_
_entity.id
_entity.type
_entity.pdbx_description
1 polymer ?
#
loop_
_entity_poly.entity_id
_entity_poly.type
_entity_poly.pdbx_seq_one_letter_code
_entity_poly.pdbx_strand_id
1 'polypeptide(L)'
;MFITFNQFLKKQYEKRCENAAVRAAYQQAGGFEEFKKNYVSGHRFGEYLETLRGMSLTAMQAYHFAKMLVDHGGCKVAELPGIISQTCRYYSIELPAVYGILTVEYWQERFEPKQAASV
;
A
#
# COMPACT_ATOMS: atom_id res chain seq x y z
N MET A 1 0.00 0.48 -15.95
CA MET A 1 -1.35 0.78 -15.39
C MET A 1 -1.27 0.61 -13.89
N PHE A 2 -1.77 1.58 -13.10
CA PHE A 2 -1.71 1.51 -11.64
C PHE A 2 -2.68 0.43 -11.12
N ILE A 3 -2.23 -0.33 -10.12
CA ILE A 3 -3.07 -1.23 -9.33
C ILE A 3 -2.81 -0.93 -7.86
N THR A 4 -3.82 -1.02 -7.01
CA THR A 4 -3.61 -0.90 -5.56
C THR A 4 -2.96 -2.18 -5.01
N PHE A 5 -2.38 -2.09 -3.81
CA PHE A 5 -1.80 -3.25 -3.15
C PHE A 5 -2.81 -4.40 -2.95
N ASN A 6 -4.03 -4.08 -2.53
CA ASN A 6 -5.08 -5.10 -2.39
C ASN A 6 -5.46 -5.73 -3.74
N GLN A 7 -5.50 -4.95 -4.83
CA GLN A 7 -5.74 -5.50 -6.17
C GLN A 7 -4.59 -6.42 -6.61
N PHE A 8 -3.34 -6.02 -6.36
CA PHE A 8 -2.17 -6.85 -6.62
C PHE A 8 -2.26 -8.18 -5.85
N LEU A 9 -2.49 -8.14 -4.53
CA LEU A 9 -2.59 -9.35 -3.72
C LEU A 9 -3.77 -10.22 -4.11
N LYS A 10 -4.92 -9.62 -4.43
CA LYS A 10 -6.10 -10.39 -4.86
C LYS A 10 -5.79 -11.20 -6.12
N LYS A 11 -5.11 -10.61 -7.10
CA LYS A 11 -4.64 -11.33 -8.30
C LYS A 11 -3.68 -12.47 -7.95
N GLN A 12 -2.75 -12.24 -7.02
CA GLN A 12 -1.81 -13.27 -6.55
C GLN A 12 -2.52 -14.44 -5.85
N TYR A 13 -3.54 -14.13 -5.07
CA TYR A 13 -4.38 -15.10 -4.37
C TYR A 13 -5.23 -15.91 -5.34
N GLU A 14 -5.95 -15.24 -6.24
CA GLU A 14 -6.82 -15.85 -7.24
C GLU A 14 -6.04 -16.82 -8.12
N LYS A 15 -4.86 -16.42 -8.61
CA LYS A 15 -3.97 -17.26 -9.41
C LYS A 15 -3.57 -18.54 -8.68
N ARG A 16 -3.23 -18.46 -7.39
CA ARG A 16 -2.90 -19.64 -6.57
C ARG A 16 -4.12 -20.54 -6.35
N CYS A 17 -5.28 -19.92 -6.17
CA CYS A 17 -6.55 -20.60 -6.01
C CYS A 17 -7.10 -21.20 -7.32
N GLU A 18 -6.45 -21.06 -8.47
CA GLU A 18 -6.81 -21.81 -9.69
C GLU A 18 -6.69 -23.32 -9.45
N ASN A 19 -5.74 -23.74 -8.60
CA ASN A 19 -5.65 -25.12 -8.12
C ASN A 19 -6.65 -25.38 -6.98
N ALA A 20 -7.53 -26.38 -7.17
CA ALA A 20 -8.61 -26.70 -6.23
C ALA A 20 -8.11 -27.12 -4.83
N ALA A 21 -7.02 -27.87 -4.73
CA ALA A 21 -6.46 -28.30 -3.45
C ALA A 21 -5.86 -27.11 -2.68
N VAL A 22 -5.14 -26.23 -3.38
CA VAL A 22 -4.58 -25.00 -2.81
C VAL A 22 -5.68 -24.05 -2.35
N ARG A 23 -6.75 -23.90 -3.16
CA ARG A 23 -7.92 -23.11 -2.80
C ARG A 23 -8.56 -23.60 -1.51
N ALA A 24 -8.78 -24.90 -1.38
CA ALA A 24 -9.38 -25.49 -0.17
C ALA A 24 -8.50 -25.23 1.07
N ALA A 25 -7.18 -25.39 0.94
CA ALA A 25 -6.24 -25.11 2.03
C ALA A 25 -6.28 -23.64 2.47
N TYR A 26 -6.26 -22.69 1.53
CA TYR A 26 -6.39 -21.28 1.87
C TYR A 26 -7.73 -20.94 2.51
N GLN A 27 -8.84 -21.49 2.01
CA GLN A 27 -10.17 -21.27 2.59
C GLN A 27 -10.24 -21.78 4.03
N GLN A 28 -9.69 -22.95 4.32
CA GLN A 28 -9.61 -23.49 5.69
C GLN A 28 -8.73 -22.63 6.60
N ALA A 29 -7.67 -22.03 6.07
CA ALA A 29 -6.76 -21.17 6.84
C ALA A 29 -7.29 -19.74 7.09
N GLY A 30 -8.47 -19.36 6.57
CA GLY A 30 -9.02 -18.00 6.74
C GLY A 30 -9.05 -17.15 5.46
N GLY A 31 -8.76 -17.75 4.30
CA GLY A 31 -8.96 -17.17 2.99
C GLY A 31 -8.02 -16.01 2.67
N PHE A 32 -8.55 -15.02 1.94
CA PHE A 32 -7.76 -13.90 1.42
C PHE A 32 -7.14 -13.02 2.52
N GLU A 33 -7.84 -12.81 3.63
CA GLU A 33 -7.33 -11.97 4.72
C GLU A 33 -6.11 -12.59 5.40
N GLU A 34 -6.14 -13.89 5.67
CA GLU A 34 -4.98 -14.60 6.22
C GLU A 34 -3.85 -14.70 5.19
N PHE A 35 -4.17 -14.89 3.91
CA PHE A 35 -3.17 -14.81 2.83
C PHE A 35 -2.46 -13.44 2.82
N LYS A 36 -3.21 -12.34 2.88
CA LYS A 36 -2.68 -10.97 2.89
C LYS A 36 -1.76 -10.74 4.08
N LYS A 37 -2.18 -11.15 5.28
CA LYS A 37 -1.36 -11.04 6.51
C LYS A 37 -0.03 -11.79 6.37
N ASN A 38 -0.08 -13.04 5.92
CA ASN A 38 1.12 -13.86 5.71
C ASN A 38 2.02 -13.31 4.60
N TYR A 39 1.43 -12.78 3.53
CA TYR A 39 2.18 -12.11 2.46
C TYR A 39 2.97 -10.93 2.99
N VAL A 40 2.31 -10.01 3.71
CA VAL A 40 2.97 -8.82 4.27
C VAL A 40 4.08 -9.21 5.24
N SER A 41 3.89 -10.25 6.06
CA SER A 41 4.91 -10.74 6.99
C SER A 41 6.15 -11.30 6.29
N GLY A 42 5.98 -12.10 5.23
CA GLY A 42 7.08 -12.79 4.56
C GLY A 42 7.74 -12.01 3.41
N HIS A 43 6.95 -11.31 2.59
CA HIS A 43 7.42 -10.68 1.34
C HIS A 43 7.44 -9.15 1.42
N ARG A 44 6.86 -8.56 2.47
CA ARG A 44 6.68 -7.11 2.62
C ARG A 44 5.99 -6.53 1.37
N PHE A 45 6.55 -5.46 0.80
CA PHE A 45 5.95 -4.73 -0.33
C PHE A 45 6.78 -4.77 -1.62
N GLY A 46 7.93 -5.44 -1.63
CA GLY A 46 8.91 -5.36 -2.73
C GLY A 46 8.30 -5.70 -4.09
N GLU A 47 7.66 -6.87 -4.21
CA GLU A 47 7.04 -7.29 -5.48
C GLU A 47 5.95 -6.32 -5.97
N TYR A 48 5.18 -5.74 -5.04
CA TYR A 48 4.19 -4.74 -5.41
C TYR A 48 4.85 -3.45 -5.89
N LEU A 49 5.89 -2.99 -5.22
CA LEU A 49 6.63 -1.78 -5.59
C LEU A 49 7.33 -1.91 -6.94
N GLU A 50 7.78 -3.11 -7.31
CA GLU A 50 8.27 -3.39 -8.67
C GLU A 50 7.20 -3.15 -9.74
N THR A 51 5.92 -3.41 -9.44
CA THR A 51 4.82 -3.09 -10.39
C THR A 51 4.61 -1.59 -10.60
N LEU A 52 5.14 -0.76 -9.69
CA LEU A 52 5.07 0.70 -9.77
C LEU A 52 6.34 1.32 -10.37
N ARG A 53 7.39 0.52 -10.65
CA ARG A 53 8.68 1.05 -11.11
C ARG A 53 8.54 1.92 -12.34
N GLY A 54 9.15 3.11 -12.32
CA GLY A 54 9.12 4.05 -13.44
C GLY A 54 7.78 4.75 -13.65
N MET A 55 6.78 4.55 -12.77
CA MET A 55 5.48 5.19 -12.92
C MET A 55 5.48 6.62 -12.38
N SER A 56 4.78 7.51 -13.09
CA SER A 56 4.35 8.80 -12.54
C SER A 56 2.98 8.65 -11.88
N LEU A 57 2.91 8.92 -10.58
CA LEU A 57 1.68 8.77 -9.80
C LEU A 57 0.83 10.04 -9.86
N THR A 58 -0.48 9.86 -9.90
CA THR A 58 -1.43 10.93 -9.56
C THR A 58 -1.53 11.12 -8.04
N ALA A 59 -2.12 12.24 -7.59
CA ALA A 59 -2.35 12.48 -6.16
C ALA A 59 -3.14 11.35 -5.48
N MET A 60 -4.15 10.81 -6.17
CA MET A 60 -4.95 9.70 -5.66
C MET A 60 -4.15 8.39 -5.58
N GLN A 61 -3.27 8.14 -6.55
CA GLN A 61 -2.41 6.95 -6.54
C GLN A 61 -1.35 7.05 -5.45
N ALA A 62 -0.76 8.23 -5.24
CA ALA A 62 0.13 8.50 -4.12
C ALA A 62 -0.58 8.32 -2.77
N TYR A 63 -1.85 8.73 -2.66
CA TYR A 63 -2.67 8.46 -1.48
C TYR A 63 -2.87 6.96 -1.24
N HIS A 64 -3.22 6.19 -2.27
CA HIS A 64 -3.35 4.73 -2.12
C HIS A 64 -2.04 4.04 -1.75
N PHE A 65 -0.92 4.54 -2.28
CA PHE A 65 0.41 4.07 -1.90
C PHE A 65 0.68 4.36 -0.41
N ALA A 66 0.47 5.59 0.05
CA ALA A 66 0.64 5.97 1.45
C ALA A 66 -0.30 5.18 2.38
N LYS A 67 -1.57 4.99 1.96
CA LYS A 67 -2.56 4.23 2.72
C LYS A 67 -2.13 2.78 2.94
N MET A 68 -1.52 2.15 1.94
CA MET A 68 -0.97 0.80 2.10
C MET A 68 0.13 0.76 3.17
N LEU A 69 1.02 1.76 3.21
CA LEU A 69 2.08 1.82 4.22
C LEU A 69 1.52 1.95 5.63
N VAL A 70 0.45 2.74 5.81
CA VAL A 70 -0.23 2.88 7.11
C VAL A 70 -0.98 1.61 7.48
N ASP A 71 -1.91 1.16 6.63
CA ASP A 71 -2.84 0.06 6.93
C ASP A 71 -2.14 -1.29 7.06
N HIS A 72 -1.07 -1.51 6.29
CA HIS A 72 -0.42 -2.82 6.16
C HIS A 72 1.04 -2.79 6.58
N GLY A 73 1.73 -1.66 6.41
CA GLY A 73 3.13 -1.52 6.80
C GLY A 73 3.31 -1.19 8.29
N GLY A 74 2.25 -0.75 8.97
CA GLY A 74 2.34 -0.25 10.35
C GLY A 74 3.14 1.05 10.45
N CYS A 75 3.33 1.76 9.33
CA CYS A 75 4.05 3.02 9.31
C CYS A 75 3.24 4.10 9.99
N LYS A 76 3.88 4.89 10.86
CA LYS A 76 3.28 6.08 11.44
C LYS A 76 3.21 7.17 10.38
N VAL A 77 2.19 8.03 10.47
CA VAL A 77 1.99 9.13 9.52
C VAL A 77 3.23 10.04 9.43
N ALA A 78 3.90 10.30 10.56
CA ALA A 78 5.13 11.08 10.62
C ALA A 78 6.31 10.48 9.84
N GLU A 79 6.29 9.17 9.55
CA GLU A 79 7.35 8.48 8.82
C GLU A 79 7.10 8.48 7.31
N LEU A 80 5.87 8.77 6.87
CA LEU A 80 5.47 8.69 5.47
C LEU A 80 6.35 9.53 4.53
N PRO A 81 6.69 10.81 4.81
CA PRO A 81 7.54 11.58 3.92
C PRO A 81 8.88 10.92 3.61
N GLY A 82 9.53 10.38 4.65
CA GLY A 82 10.82 9.71 4.51
C GLY A 82 10.69 8.42 3.70
N ILE A 83 9.73 7.56 4.06
CA ILE A 83 9.53 6.26 3.40
C ILE A 83 9.11 6.45 1.94
N ILE A 84 8.17 7.36 1.67
CA ILE A 84 7.72 7.67 0.31
C ILE A 84 8.88 8.22 -0.51
N SER A 85 9.65 9.19 0.01
CA SER A 85 10.79 9.76 -0.70
C SER A 85 11.85 8.70 -1.08
N GLN A 86 12.22 7.84 -0.12
CA GLN A 86 13.20 6.78 -0.36
C GLN A 86 12.68 5.73 -1.35
N THR A 87 11.43 5.31 -1.20
CA THR A 87 10.80 4.33 -2.10
C THR A 87 10.69 4.87 -3.51
N CYS A 88 10.23 6.12 -3.66
CA CYS A 88 10.14 6.77 -4.96
C CYS A 88 11.49 6.87 -5.66
N ARG A 89 12.56 7.20 -4.91
CA ARG A 89 13.92 7.20 -5.46
C ARG A 89 14.37 5.80 -5.90
N TYR A 90 14.16 4.78 -5.08
CA TYR A 90 14.63 3.42 -5.36
C TYR A 90 13.91 2.76 -6.55
N TYR A 91 12.61 2.98 -6.66
CA TYR A 91 11.78 2.42 -7.74
C TYR A 91 11.58 3.39 -8.91
N SER A 92 12.25 4.54 -8.91
CA SER A 92 12.07 5.59 -9.93
C SER A 92 10.60 5.97 -10.14
N ILE A 93 9.84 6.09 -9.04
CA ILE A 93 8.43 6.49 -9.05
C ILE A 93 8.39 8.01 -8.95
N GLU A 94 7.71 8.67 -9.88
CA GLU A 94 7.54 10.12 -9.83
C GLU A 94 6.28 10.48 -9.01
N LEU A 95 6.44 11.41 -8.08
CA LEU A 95 5.33 11.96 -7.30
C LEU A 95 4.68 13.12 -8.05
N PRO A 96 3.36 13.32 -7.86
CA PRO A 96 2.67 14.46 -8.44
C PRO A 96 3.14 15.77 -7.79
N ALA A 97 3.14 16.85 -8.55
CA ALA A 97 3.47 18.20 -8.08
C ALA A 97 2.34 18.78 -7.20
N VAL A 98 2.17 18.23 -6.01
CA VAL A 98 1.18 18.67 -5.03
C VAL A 98 1.92 19.28 -3.85
N TYR A 99 1.51 20.49 -3.47
CA TYR A 99 2.07 21.20 -2.33
C TYR A 99 1.96 20.35 -1.05
N GLY A 100 3.09 20.19 -0.36
CA GLY A 100 3.16 19.48 0.91
C GLY A 100 3.20 17.95 0.82
N ILE A 101 3.15 17.31 -0.36
CA ILE A 101 3.06 15.83 -0.45
C ILE A 101 4.23 15.07 0.21
N LEU A 102 5.36 15.73 0.45
CA LEU A 102 6.51 15.22 1.21
C LEU A 102 6.68 15.89 2.58
N THR A 103 5.60 16.37 3.19
CA THR A 103 5.60 16.88 4.57
C THR A 103 4.66 16.07 5.45
N VAL A 104 4.88 16.13 6.77
CA VAL A 104 4.09 15.36 7.74
C VAL A 104 2.66 15.90 7.79
N GLU A 105 2.50 17.22 7.78
CA GLU A 105 1.22 17.92 7.93
C GLU A 105 0.23 17.50 6.84
N TYR A 106 0.72 17.39 5.60
CA TYR A 106 -0.09 16.93 4.46
C TYR A 106 -0.72 15.56 4.70
N TRP A 107 0.04 14.63 5.30
CA TRP A 107 -0.44 13.27 5.54
C TRP A 107 -1.28 13.19 6.81
N GLN A 108 -0.99 13.98 7.84
CA GLN A 108 -1.82 14.08 9.05
C GLN A 108 -3.23 14.52 8.72
N GLU A 109 -3.40 15.55 7.89
CA GLU A 109 -4.72 16.00 7.43
C GLU A 109 -5.56 14.92 6.73
N ARG A 110 -4.91 13.88 6.19
CA ARG A 110 -5.52 12.83 5.38
C ARG A 110 -5.74 11.51 6.12
N PHE A 111 -4.94 11.23 7.14
CA PHE A 111 -4.97 9.96 7.87
C PHE A 111 -5.36 10.10 9.33
N GLU A 112 -5.15 11.26 9.95
CA GLU A 112 -5.58 11.50 11.32
C GLU A 112 -6.97 12.15 11.31
N PRO A 113 -7.91 11.68 12.15
CA PRO A 113 -9.21 12.31 12.26
C PRO A 113 -9.00 13.76 12.74
N LYS A 114 -9.51 14.72 11.96
CA LYS A 114 -9.64 16.10 12.44
C LYS A 114 -10.42 16.02 13.75
N GLN A 115 -9.79 16.39 14.87
CA GLN A 115 -10.54 16.56 16.11
C GLN A 115 -11.69 17.51 15.77
N ALA A 116 -12.93 17.02 15.90
CA ALA A 116 -14.09 17.86 15.74
C ALA A 116 -13.92 19.00 16.74
N ALA A 117 -13.73 20.22 16.22
CA ALA A 117 -13.65 21.41 17.04
C ALA A 117 -14.91 21.41 17.92
N SER A 118 -14.72 21.18 19.21
CA SER A 118 -15.77 21.32 20.20
C SER A 118 -16.00 22.83 20.31
N VAL A 119 -16.98 23.32 19.57
CA VAL A 119 -17.52 24.67 19.71
C VAL A 119 -18.67 24.61 20.69
#